data_AF-A0A0N0V0H8-F1
#
_entry.id   AF-A0A0N0V0H8-F1
#
_cell.length_a   1.000
_cell.length_b   1.000
_cell.length_c   1.000
_cell.angle_alpha   90.00
_cell.angle_beta   90.00
_cell.angle_gamma   90.00
#
_symmetry.space_group_name_H-M   'P 1'
#
loop_
_entity.id
_entity.type
_entity.pdbx_description
1 polymer ?
#
loop_
_entity_poly.entity_id
_entity_poly.type
_entity_poly.pdbx_seq_one_letter_code
_entity_poly.pdbx_strand_id
1 'polypeptide(L)'
;MRRFHSYGPVENEEHFFVERKELINKCTNQLVGNPGKDGHYFTIWAPRQTGKTWITRKSVLQIKKLYADSFIVGAISMEPYHHSNDKDSCTNMFKTFQKELNLTFDLNILEINSWHQCLELFEKRNEFFNKPLILLIDEFDKLPTHVIDKLVSSFRHMYLNRSNYVLHGLALIGVRAVLGMDSQKGSPFNVQRSVHIPNLTFKEVQKMFDDYQSESGQKIEPQVIQQLFNTTNGQPGLIGWFGELLSEKYNQFQDKPIDMDLWNEVYAASIHIEHNNTIQNMIVKAKNEYKTEVLKLFKDSNIDFSFNVDWCNYMCMHGLITYEKIHRLNEIKYVCRFSSPYVQSCLYNVFTGEVAKKQSGQVMALDPLDFLEDVFDPTTLNIPALLDRYKNYLKRLKDNGENPWANQPRRKTDYHLTEAVGHFHLYFWLKMAIESECSIIPEFPTGNGKVDLHIKCKQDKKGLIEVKSFVNPLKVNDALIQASEYALQTSYSEITIAMFAPFNDDAVLNKISISKMINNVNVNVVAIGQG
;
A
#
# COMPACT_ATOMS: atom_id res chain seq x y z
N MET A 1 13.48 29.64 1.88
CA MET A 1 12.11 29.13 1.98
C MET A 1 12.20 27.63 2.08
N ARG A 2 11.47 27.03 3.02
CA ARG A 2 11.44 25.57 3.14
C ARG A 2 10.80 24.93 1.90
N ARG A 3 11.08 23.65 1.68
CA ARG A 3 10.57 22.85 0.55
C ARG A 3 9.90 21.57 1.03
N PHE A 4 9.04 21.00 0.20
CA PHE A 4 8.58 19.64 0.46
C PHE A 4 9.69 18.64 0.12
N HIS A 5 9.74 17.50 0.81
CA HIS A 5 10.85 16.56 0.70
C HIS A 5 10.42 15.12 0.96
N SER A 6 10.92 14.16 0.16
CA SER A 6 10.65 12.73 0.33
C SER A 6 11.87 11.81 0.17
N TYR A 7 13.07 12.34 -0.08
CA TYR A 7 14.21 11.54 -0.59
C TYR A 7 15.31 11.25 0.44
N GLY A 8 15.09 11.58 1.71
CA GLY A 8 16.10 11.41 2.74
C GLY A 8 15.65 11.97 4.10
N PRO A 9 16.60 12.22 5.00
CA PRO A 9 16.30 12.83 6.29
C PRO A 9 15.70 14.22 6.13
N VAL A 10 14.67 14.50 6.92
CA VAL A 10 14.04 15.81 6.99
C VAL A 10 14.91 16.73 7.86
N GLU A 11 15.28 17.89 7.33
CA GLU A 11 16.00 18.93 8.06
C GLU A 11 15.06 20.12 8.30
N ASN A 12 14.94 20.55 9.56
CA ASN A 12 13.90 21.49 9.99
C ASN A 12 13.98 22.86 9.31
N GLU A 13 15.19 23.28 8.95
CA GLU A 13 15.49 24.59 8.37
C GLU A 13 15.21 24.61 6.86
N GLU A 14 15.27 23.45 6.21
CA GLU A 14 15.16 23.30 4.75
C GLU A 14 13.81 22.73 4.31
N HIS A 15 13.15 21.95 5.16
CA HIS A 15 11.99 21.15 4.75
C HIS A 15 10.74 21.43 5.59
N PHE A 16 9.56 21.37 4.97
CA PHE A 16 8.28 21.34 5.70
C PHE A 16 8.14 20.02 6.45
N PHE A 17 7.69 20.08 7.70
CA PHE A 17 7.61 18.91 8.57
C PHE A 17 6.53 19.06 9.64
N VAL A 18 6.22 17.94 10.29
CA VAL A 18 5.40 17.90 11.50
C VAL A 18 6.19 17.35 12.68
N GLU A 19 6.01 17.97 13.86
CA GLU A 19 6.81 17.66 15.04
C GLU A 19 6.50 16.27 15.61
N ARG A 20 5.24 15.82 15.59
CA ARG A 20 4.80 14.52 16.15
C ARG A 20 5.24 14.28 17.60
N LYS A 21 5.16 15.30 18.46
CA LYS A 21 5.66 15.28 19.85
C LYS A 21 5.21 14.07 20.65
N GLU A 22 3.95 13.67 20.54
CA GLU A 22 3.42 12.51 21.26
C GLU A 22 4.12 11.21 20.88
N LEU A 23 4.40 11.00 19.59
CA LEU A 23 5.09 9.80 19.12
C LEU A 23 6.57 9.81 19.50
N ILE A 24 7.23 10.97 19.44
CA ILE A 24 8.61 11.12 19.93
C ILE A 24 8.66 10.82 21.43
N ASN A 25 7.79 11.43 22.22
CA ASN A 25 7.69 11.17 23.66
C ASN A 25 7.42 9.70 23.96
N LYS A 26 6.52 9.05 23.21
CA LYS A 26 6.25 7.62 23.35
C LYS A 26 7.51 6.79 23.09
N CYS A 27 8.26 7.08 22.02
CA CYS A 27 9.49 6.38 21.69
C CYS A 27 10.59 6.62 22.74
N THR A 28 10.82 7.88 23.12
CA THR A 28 11.75 8.27 24.18
C THR A 28 11.43 7.58 25.51
N ASN A 29 10.16 7.57 25.93
CA ASN A 29 9.74 6.92 27.18
C ASN A 29 9.92 5.40 27.13
N GLN A 30 9.71 4.76 25.97
CA GLN A 30 9.99 3.32 25.83
C GLN A 30 11.50 3.03 25.96
N LEU A 31 12.37 3.84 25.36
CA LEU A 31 13.82 3.66 25.44
C LEU A 31 14.34 3.90 26.86
N VAL A 32 13.92 5.00 27.49
CA VAL A 32 14.40 5.43 28.80
C VAL A 32 13.82 4.58 29.93
N GLY A 33 12.55 4.17 29.84
CA GLY A 33 11.87 3.40 30.87
C GLY A 33 11.93 4.10 32.23
N ASN A 34 12.39 3.39 33.25
CA ASN A 34 12.76 3.97 34.53
C ASN A 34 14.25 4.35 34.51
N PRO A 35 14.62 5.64 34.48
CA PRO A 35 16.01 6.06 34.31
C PRO A 35 16.99 5.47 35.34
N GLY A 36 16.52 5.27 36.57
CA GLY A 36 17.33 4.73 37.67
C GLY A 36 17.26 3.21 37.84
N LYS A 37 16.51 2.49 37.00
CA LYS A 37 16.34 1.03 37.10
C LYS A 37 16.55 0.33 35.77
N ASP A 38 15.63 0.53 34.82
CA ASP A 38 15.56 -0.28 33.61
C ASP A 38 14.86 0.44 32.43
N GLY A 39 15.51 0.38 31.26
CA GLY A 39 14.92 0.74 29.96
C GLY A 39 14.29 -0.47 29.27
N HIS A 40 13.72 -0.30 28.07
CA HIS A 40 13.09 -1.41 27.34
C HIS A 40 13.80 -1.75 26.04
N TYR A 41 13.67 -3.01 25.62
CA TYR A 41 14.10 -3.48 24.31
C TYR A 41 12.83 -3.71 23.48
N PHE A 42 12.69 -3.10 22.32
CA PHE A 42 11.44 -3.17 21.55
C PHE A 42 11.69 -3.02 20.06
N THR A 43 10.66 -3.26 19.25
CA THR A 43 10.73 -3.04 17.81
C THR A 43 9.98 -1.78 17.40
N ILE A 44 10.49 -1.07 16.39
CA ILE A 44 9.77 0.01 15.73
C ILE A 44 9.42 -0.47 14.32
N TRP A 45 8.13 -0.53 14.02
CA TRP A 45 7.64 -1.01 12.73
C TRP A 45 6.72 0.01 12.08
N ALA A 46 6.90 0.15 10.76
CA ALA A 46 5.99 0.81 9.85
C ALA A 46 6.46 0.56 8.41
N PRO A 47 5.57 0.65 7.41
CA PRO A 47 5.93 0.59 6.00
C PRO A 47 7.06 1.56 5.59
N ARG A 48 7.65 1.38 4.41
CA ARG A 48 8.66 2.31 3.88
C ARG A 48 8.12 3.74 3.77
N GLN A 49 8.99 4.72 4.00
CA GLN A 49 8.68 6.17 3.92
C GLN A 49 7.51 6.65 4.79
N THR A 50 7.41 6.13 6.01
CA THR A 50 6.42 6.53 7.03
C THR A 50 7.01 7.44 8.13
N GLY A 51 8.23 7.96 7.92
CA GLY A 51 8.88 8.84 8.89
C GLY A 51 9.58 8.13 10.05
N LYS A 52 9.92 6.83 9.89
CA LYS A 52 10.66 6.06 10.91
C LYS A 52 11.97 6.75 11.32
N THR A 53 12.82 7.06 10.34
CA THR A 53 14.12 7.72 10.54
C THR A 53 13.97 9.07 11.23
N TRP A 54 12.91 9.84 10.91
CA TRP A 54 12.61 11.11 11.58
C TRP A 54 12.30 10.90 13.07
N ILE A 55 11.39 9.98 13.40
CA ILE A 55 11.04 9.68 14.80
C ILE A 55 12.25 9.18 15.58
N THR A 56 13.06 8.31 14.97
CA THR A 56 14.31 7.81 15.55
C THR A 56 15.29 8.96 15.86
N ARG A 57 15.60 9.81 14.86
CA ARG A 57 16.52 10.94 15.04
C ARG A 57 16.03 11.92 16.08
N LYS A 58 14.75 12.30 16.07
CA LYS A 58 14.19 13.22 17.06
C LYS A 58 14.15 12.61 18.46
N SER A 59 13.88 11.32 18.60
CA SER A 59 13.92 10.63 19.90
C SER A 59 15.34 10.60 20.48
N VAL A 60 16.36 10.36 19.65
CA VAL A 60 17.77 10.43 20.04
C VAL A 60 18.14 11.84 20.50
N LEU A 61 17.79 12.87 19.71
CA LEU A 61 18.06 14.27 20.07
C LEU A 61 17.36 14.68 21.38
N GLN A 62 16.11 14.23 21.59
CA GLN A 62 15.39 14.49 22.81
C GLN A 62 16.05 13.81 24.02
N ILE A 63 16.52 12.57 23.89
CA ILE A 63 17.26 11.89 24.96
C ILE A 63 18.58 12.60 25.25
N LYS A 64 19.35 12.97 24.22
CA LYS A 64 20.60 13.72 24.38
C LYS A 64 20.37 15.04 25.11
N LYS A 65 19.24 15.71 24.88
CA LYS A 65 18.91 16.98 25.52
C LYS A 65 18.44 16.81 26.97
N LEU A 66 17.58 15.84 27.25
CA LEU A 66 16.91 15.69 28.55
C LEU A 66 17.65 14.79 29.54
N TYR A 67 18.51 13.89 29.04
CA TYR A 67 19.16 12.85 29.83
C TYR A 67 20.68 12.73 29.52
N ALA A 68 21.33 13.82 29.11
CA ALA A 68 22.76 13.86 28.77
C ALA A 68 23.66 13.27 29.89
N ASP A 69 23.29 13.54 31.14
CA ASP A 69 24.06 13.10 32.30
C ASP A 69 23.79 11.64 32.68
N SER A 70 22.68 11.07 32.20
CA SER A 70 22.24 9.72 32.55
C SER A 70 22.60 8.66 31.51
N PHE A 71 22.62 9.01 30.22
CA PHE A 71 22.77 8.02 29.15
C PHE A 71 23.74 8.46 28.05
N ILE A 72 24.43 7.48 27.48
CA ILE A 72 24.97 7.57 26.11
C ILE A 72 23.88 7.08 25.17
N VAL A 73 23.61 7.79 24.07
CA VAL A 73 22.56 7.42 23.12
C VAL A 73 23.01 7.62 21.69
N GLY A 74 22.70 6.63 20.84
CA GLY A 74 23.03 6.67 19.42
C GLY A 74 22.13 5.76 18.59
N ALA A 75 22.08 6.05 17.30
CA ALA A 75 21.40 5.23 16.31
C ALA A 75 22.42 4.81 15.25
N ILE A 76 22.51 3.52 14.97
CA ILE A 76 23.32 2.93 13.91
C ILE A 76 22.42 2.38 12.81
N SER A 77 22.94 2.19 11.61
CA SER A 77 22.19 1.58 10.50
C SER A 77 22.87 0.31 10.00
N MET A 78 22.10 -0.76 9.78
CA MET A 78 22.60 -1.94 9.09
C MET A 78 22.54 -1.79 7.57
N GLU A 79 22.17 -0.63 7.03
CA GLU A 79 22.16 -0.35 5.59
C GLU A 79 23.48 -0.69 4.87
N PRO A 80 24.68 -0.46 5.42
CA PRO A 80 25.92 -0.83 4.73
C PRO A 80 26.16 -2.35 4.66
N TYR A 81 25.33 -3.18 5.29
CA TYR A 81 25.47 -4.63 5.22
C TYR A 81 25.22 -5.14 3.80
N HIS A 82 26.21 -5.84 3.26
CA HIS A 82 26.12 -6.52 1.98
C HIS A 82 26.00 -8.03 2.19
N HIS A 83 24.99 -8.63 1.56
CA HIS A 83 24.81 -10.06 1.58
C HIS A 83 25.95 -10.73 0.81
N SER A 84 26.56 -11.73 1.43
CA SER A 84 27.55 -12.64 0.85
C SER A 84 27.10 -14.07 1.13
N ASN A 85 27.82 -15.06 0.60
CA ASN A 85 27.57 -16.47 0.94
C ASN A 85 27.41 -16.68 2.46
N ASP A 86 26.55 -17.62 2.87
CA ASP A 86 26.13 -17.82 4.27
C ASP A 86 27.29 -17.93 5.28
N LYS A 87 28.43 -18.50 4.87
CA LYS A 87 29.62 -18.65 5.73
C LYS A 87 30.18 -17.31 6.24
N ASP A 88 30.04 -16.24 5.46
CA ASP A 88 30.61 -14.93 5.76
C ASP A 88 29.58 -13.94 6.35
N SER A 89 28.31 -14.36 6.46
CA SER A 89 27.22 -13.48 6.89
C SER A 89 27.41 -12.90 8.29
N CYS A 90 27.91 -13.70 9.25
CA CYS A 90 28.20 -13.22 10.60
C CYS A 90 29.41 -12.26 10.62
N THR A 91 30.48 -12.60 9.90
CA THR A 91 31.69 -11.78 9.81
C THR A 91 31.41 -10.40 9.21
N ASN A 92 30.62 -10.35 8.13
CA ASN A 92 30.23 -9.09 7.51
C ASN A 92 29.30 -8.26 8.41
N MET A 93 28.41 -8.92 9.16
CA MET A 93 27.60 -8.24 10.16
C MET A 93 28.49 -7.64 11.26
N PHE A 94 29.45 -8.40 11.80
CA PHE A 94 30.38 -7.89 12.82
C PHE A 94 31.17 -6.67 12.34
N LYS A 95 31.73 -6.73 11.12
CA LYS A 95 32.45 -5.59 10.52
C LYS A 95 31.56 -4.36 10.36
N THR A 96 30.34 -4.56 9.88
CA THR A 96 29.35 -3.47 9.71
C THR A 96 29.00 -2.87 11.06
N PHE A 97 28.62 -3.70 12.03
CA PHE A 97 28.23 -3.29 13.38
C PHE A 97 29.37 -2.54 14.09
N GLN A 98 30.58 -3.06 14.02
CA GLN A 98 31.78 -2.42 14.56
C GLN A 98 32.02 -1.04 13.96
N LYS A 99 32.01 -0.93 12.63
CA LYS A 99 32.24 0.33 11.92
C LYS A 99 31.21 1.38 12.33
N GLU A 100 29.93 0.99 12.37
CA GLU A 100 28.84 1.91 12.73
C GLU A 100 28.91 2.35 14.19
N LEU A 101 29.29 1.46 15.11
CA LEU A 101 29.51 1.82 16.52
C LEU A 101 30.68 2.81 16.67
N ASN A 102 31.82 2.53 16.01
CA ASN A 102 32.98 3.42 16.04
C ASN A 102 32.62 4.82 15.52
N LEU A 103 31.91 4.90 14.40
CA LEU A 103 31.47 6.18 13.82
C LEU A 103 30.46 6.92 14.70
N THR A 104 29.50 6.21 15.30
CA THR A 104 28.39 6.82 16.03
C THR A 104 28.79 7.31 17.43
N PHE A 105 29.70 6.59 18.07
CA PHE A 105 30.10 6.81 19.47
C PHE A 105 31.55 7.28 19.63
N ASP A 106 32.26 7.53 18.53
CA ASP A 106 33.69 7.90 18.51
C ASP A 106 34.56 6.89 19.29
N LEU A 107 34.39 5.61 18.95
CA LEU A 107 35.09 4.49 19.59
C LEU A 107 36.21 3.95 18.70
N ASN A 108 37.16 3.26 19.33
CA ASN A 108 38.26 2.55 18.66
C ASN A 108 38.16 1.03 18.92
N ILE A 109 37.01 0.43 18.59
CA ILE A 109 36.85 -1.03 18.62
C ILE A 109 37.68 -1.63 17.50
N LEU A 110 38.59 -2.57 17.82
CA LEU A 110 39.58 -3.13 16.90
C LEU A 110 39.02 -4.13 15.89
N GLU A 111 38.67 -5.35 16.30
CA GLU A 111 38.08 -6.35 15.41
C GLU A 111 37.12 -7.24 16.18
N ILE A 112 35.91 -7.43 15.64
CA ILE A 112 34.91 -8.35 16.17
C ILE A 112 34.86 -9.57 15.26
N ASN A 113 35.37 -10.69 15.75
CA ASN A 113 35.46 -11.97 15.03
C ASN A 113 34.50 -13.03 15.58
N SER A 114 33.81 -12.75 16.68
CA SER A 114 32.91 -13.69 17.33
C SER A 114 31.71 -13.03 18.01
N TRP A 115 30.67 -13.82 18.22
CA TRP A 115 29.50 -13.42 19.01
C TRP A 115 29.84 -13.06 20.45
N HIS A 116 30.84 -13.73 21.01
CA HIS A 116 31.33 -13.47 22.36
C HIS A 116 31.91 -12.05 22.45
N GLN A 117 32.82 -11.69 21.54
CA GLN A 117 33.38 -10.33 21.48
C GLN A 117 32.31 -9.26 21.26
N CYS A 118 31.29 -9.54 20.44
CA CYS A 118 30.16 -8.63 20.24
C CYS A 118 29.37 -8.39 21.54
N LEU A 119 29.16 -9.43 22.36
CA LEU A 119 28.54 -9.31 23.69
C LEU A 119 29.42 -8.52 24.67
N GLU A 120 30.72 -8.76 24.64
CA GLU A 120 31.68 -8.10 25.54
C GLU A 120 31.62 -6.58 25.37
N LEU A 121 31.42 -6.04 24.16
CA LEU A 121 31.30 -4.58 23.94
C LEU A 121 30.31 -3.87 24.87
N PHE A 122 29.29 -4.58 25.33
CA PHE A 122 28.25 -4.04 26.20
C PHE A 122 28.44 -4.40 27.67
N GLU A 123 29.48 -5.12 28.08
CA GLU A 123 29.72 -5.45 29.48
C GLU A 123 30.23 -4.23 30.26
N LYS A 124 29.77 -4.07 31.50
CA LYS A 124 30.17 -2.94 32.37
C LYS A 124 31.66 -2.90 32.70
N ARG A 125 32.36 -4.03 32.58
CA ARG A 125 33.81 -4.12 32.80
C ARG A 125 34.62 -3.54 31.64
N ASN A 126 34.00 -3.30 30.48
CA ASN A 126 34.67 -2.71 29.34
C ASN A 126 34.61 -1.18 29.41
N GLU A 127 35.69 -0.55 28.96
CA GLU A 127 35.89 0.90 29.08
C GLU A 127 35.26 1.71 27.92
N PHE A 128 34.56 1.05 26.98
CA PHE A 128 33.94 1.72 25.84
C PHE A 128 32.80 2.68 26.23
N PHE A 129 32.07 2.37 27.30
CA PHE A 129 30.92 3.17 27.74
C PHE A 129 30.95 3.39 29.26
N ASN A 130 31.12 4.65 29.67
CA ASN A 130 31.14 5.04 31.09
C ASN A 130 29.75 5.33 31.70
N LYS A 131 28.69 5.24 30.89
CA LYS A 131 27.29 5.44 31.28
C LYS A 131 26.43 4.36 30.61
N PRO A 132 25.22 4.09 31.14
CA PRO A 132 24.29 3.21 30.47
C PRO A 132 23.99 3.68 29.04
N LEU A 133 23.87 2.73 28.11
CA LEU A 133 23.75 2.95 26.67
C LEU A 133 22.31 2.73 26.22
N ILE A 134 21.79 3.66 25.41
CA ILE A 134 20.56 3.49 24.64
C ILE A 134 20.94 3.40 23.16
N LEU A 135 20.61 2.27 22.53
CA LEU A 135 20.97 1.99 21.14
C LEU A 135 19.72 1.85 20.27
N LEU A 136 19.72 2.47 19.10
CA LEU A 136 18.75 2.20 18.05
C LEU A 136 19.47 1.61 16.85
N ILE A 137 18.90 0.58 16.24
CA ILE A 137 19.48 -0.10 15.07
C ILE A 137 18.46 -0.04 13.93
N ASP A 138 18.75 0.77 12.91
CA ASP A 138 17.93 0.91 11.70
C ASP A 138 18.29 -0.13 10.63
N GLU A 139 17.36 -0.37 9.71
CA GLU A 139 17.44 -1.39 8.64
C GLU A 139 17.83 -2.79 9.14
N PHE A 140 17.36 -3.18 10.34
CA PHE A 140 17.73 -4.45 10.94
C PHE A 140 17.26 -5.67 10.12
N ASP A 141 16.22 -5.51 9.29
CA ASP A 141 15.71 -6.51 8.36
C ASP A 141 16.61 -6.74 7.13
N LYS A 142 17.66 -5.95 6.94
CA LYS A 142 18.70 -6.19 5.92
C LYS A 142 19.58 -7.39 6.24
N LEU A 143 19.65 -7.77 7.51
CA LEU A 143 20.42 -8.92 7.98
C LEU A 143 19.70 -10.23 7.64
N PRO A 144 20.44 -11.32 7.33
CA PRO A 144 19.84 -12.64 7.15
C PRO A 144 19.12 -13.12 8.41
N THR A 145 18.03 -13.87 8.27
CA THR A 145 17.20 -14.35 9.39
C THR A 145 18.03 -15.07 10.46
N HIS A 146 18.98 -15.93 10.06
CA HIS A 146 19.83 -16.65 11.00
C HIS A 146 20.80 -15.75 11.80
N VAL A 147 21.15 -14.57 11.27
CA VAL A 147 21.96 -13.56 11.97
C VAL A 147 21.09 -12.74 12.93
N ILE A 148 19.90 -12.35 12.46
CA ILE A 148 18.86 -11.70 13.27
C ILE A 148 18.58 -12.53 14.52
N ASP A 149 18.32 -13.84 14.37
CA ASP A 149 18.00 -14.73 15.48
C ASP A 149 19.11 -14.77 16.54
N LYS A 150 20.37 -14.77 16.11
CA LYS A 150 21.54 -14.76 17.02
C LYS A 150 21.69 -13.41 17.73
N LEU A 151 21.59 -12.29 17.03
CA LEU A 151 21.63 -10.95 17.63
C LEU A 151 20.52 -10.76 18.66
N VAL A 152 19.31 -11.13 18.28
CA VAL A 152 18.14 -11.03 19.15
C VAL A 152 18.30 -11.89 20.40
N SER A 153 18.84 -13.11 20.27
CA SER A 153 19.18 -13.98 21.41
C SER A 153 20.23 -13.35 22.32
N SER A 154 21.27 -12.73 21.75
CA SER A 154 22.30 -11.99 22.47
C SER A 154 21.73 -10.78 23.23
N PHE A 155 20.87 -9.99 22.59
CA PHE A 155 20.17 -8.88 23.25
C PHE A 155 19.27 -9.38 24.38
N ARG A 156 18.55 -10.49 24.19
CA ARG A 156 17.75 -11.10 25.26
C ARG A 156 18.62 -11.52 26.45
N HIS A 157 19.77 -12.14 26.21
CA HIS A 157 20.71 -12.50 27.27
C HIS A 157 21.14 -11.26 28.08
N MET A 158 21.52 -10.18 27.40
CA MET A 158 21.87 -8.91 28.05
C MET A 158 20.71 -8.32 28.84
N TYR A 159 19.49 -8.38 28.29
CA TYR A 159 18.27 -7.92 28.97
C TYR A 159 18.00 -8.68 30.27
N LEU A 160 18.21 -9.99 30.31
CA LEU A 160 18.00 -10.78 31.52
C LEU A 160 19.13 -10.60 32.55
N ASN A 161 20.34 -10.26 32.08
CA ASN A 161 21.54 -10.09 32.90
C ASN A 161 21.98 -8.61 33.02
N ARG A 162 21.03 -7.67 33.06
CA ARG A 162 21.25 -6.20 33.05
C ARG A 162 22.22 -5.68 34.12
N SER A 163 22.44 -6.39 35.22
CA SER A 163 23.44 -6.02 36.21
C SER A 163 24.86 -5.99 35.62
N ASN A 164 25.13 -6.80 34.59
CA ASN A 164 26.47 -7.01 34.02
C ASN A 164 26.71 -6.21 32.73
N TYR A 165 25.66 -5.64 32.13
CA TYR A 165 25.74 -4.96 30.83
C TYR A 165 25.35 -3.47 30.95
N VAL A 166 25.94 -2.61 30.11
CA VAL A 166 25.61 -1.18 30.01
C VAL A 166 24.39 -0.91 29.13
N LEU A 167 23.97 -1.85 28.28
CA LEU A 167 22.84 -1.66 27.36
C LEU A 167 21.52 -1.54 28.15
N HIS A 168 21.01 -0.32 28.24
CA HIS A 168 19.83 0.06 29.02
C HIS A 168 18.55 -0.04 28.20
N GLY A 169 18.57 0.53 26.99
CA GLY A 169 17.44 0.57 26.06
C GLY A 169 17.87 0.19 24.65
N LEU A 170 16.98 -0.49 23.92
CA LEU A 170 17.22 -0.94 22.56
C LEU A 170 15.97 -0.78 21.70
N ALA A 171 16.10 -0.16 20.53
CA ALA A 171 15.06 -0.23 19.49
C ALA A 171 15.62 -0.86 18.22
N LEU A 172 14.96 -1.91 17.73
CA LEU A 172 15.24 -2.53 16.43
C LEU A 172 14.22 -2.01 15.42
N ILE A 173 14.67 -1.32 14.38
CA ILE A 173 13.81 -0.67 13.36
C ILE A 173 13.92 -1.46 12.05
N GLY A 174 12.81 -1.52 11.31
CA GLY A 174 12.73 -2.26 10.04
C GLY A 174 12.39 -3.73 10.22
N VAL A 175 12.44 -4.25 11.45
CA VAL A 175 12.09 -5.63 11.74
C VAL A 175 10.59 -5.85 11.52
N ARG A 176 10.26 -6.94 10.81
CA ARG A 176 8.88 -7.43 10.70
C ARG A 176 8.29 -7.47 12.11
N ALA A 177 7.06 -6.97 12.29
CA ALA A 177 6.39 -6.91 13.60
C ALA A 177 6.24 -8.29 14.29
N VAL A 178 6.68 -9.35 13.61
CA VAL A 178 6.64 -10.73 14.04
C VAL A 178 8.03 -11.37 14.01
N LEU A 179 8.96 -10.83 14.80
CA LEU A 179 10.08 -11.65 15.28
C LEU A 179 9.47 -12.88 15.98
N GLY A 180 9.57 -14.06 15.36
CA GLY A 180 9.14 -15.32 15.96
C GLY A 180 8.27 -16.26 15.12
N MET A 181 7.76 -15.86 13.95
CA MET A 181 6.97 -16.77 13.09
C MET A 181 7.83 -17.72 12.25
N ASP A 182 9.00 -17.28 11.82
CA ASP A 182 9.93 -18.13 11.03
C ASP A 182 10.86 -18.98 11.91
N SER A 183 10.84 -18.77 13.23
CA SER A 183 11.66 -19.54 14.16
C SER A 183 10.90 -20.78 14.65
N GLN A 184 11.36 -21.99 14.28
CA GLN A 184 10.84 -23.26 14.82
C GLN A 184 10.90 -23.37 16.36
N LYS A 185 11.64 -22.47 17.03
CA LYS A 185 11.87 -22.45 18.49
C LYS A 185 11.12 -21.31 19.23
N GLY A 186 10.24 -20.58 18.54
CA GLY A 186 9.58 -19.38 19.07
C GLY A 186 10.51 -18.15 19.13
N SER A 187 9.92 -16.95 19.26
CA SER A 187 10.68 -15.68 19.22
C SER A 187 11.79 -15.64 20.27
N PRO A 188 13.07 -15.44 19.89
CA PRO A 188 14.12 -15.21 20.87
C PRO A 188 13.92 -13.87 21.61
N PHE A 189 13.15 -12.93 21.05
CA PHE A 189 12.80 -11.65 21.66
C PHE A 189 11.48 -11.71 22.45
N ASN A 190 11.50 -12.16 23.72
CA ASN A 190 10.33 -12.01 24.62
C ASN A 190 10.19 -10.57 25.15
N VAL A 191 10.25 -9.57 24.28
CA VAL A 191 9.75 -8.24 24.63
C VAL A 191 8.68 -7.92 23.60
N GLN A 192 7.43 -8.28 23.92
CA GLN A 192 6.23 -8.08 23.10
C GLN A 192 5.92 -6.60 22.80
N ARG A 193 6.82 -5.69 23.16
CA ARG A 193 6.65 -4.26 22.96
C ARG A 193 7.05 -3.92 21.54
N SER A 194 6.13 -3.27 20.84
CA SER A 194 6.39 -2.69 19.54
C SER A 194 5.77 -1.30 19.47
N VAL A 195 6.41 -0.41 18.70
CA VAL A 195 5.90 0.93 18.42
C VAL A 195 5.57 0.99 16.93
N HIS A 196 4.29 1.06 16.62
CA HIS A 196 3.80 1.35 15.27
C HIS A 196 3.91 2.85 15.00
N ILE A 197 4.47 3.23 13.85
CA ILE A 197 4.51 4.61 13.37
C ILE A 197 3.38 4.79 12.33
N PRO A 198 2.26 5.45 12.69
CA PRO A 198 1.16 5.65 11.75
C PRO A 198 1.50 6.75 10.73
N ASN A 199 0.75 6.76 9.63
CA ASN A 199 0.70 7.85 8.66
C ASN A 199 0.32 9.19 9.32
N LEU A 200 0.53 10.28 8.59
CA LEU A 200 0.09 11.60 9.03
C LEU A 200 -1.43 11.64 9.09
N THR A 201 -1.94 12.36 10.08
CA THR A 201 -3.35 12.74 10.15
C THR A 201 -3.64 13.87 9.16
N PHE A 202 -4.91 14.06 8.82
CA PHE A 202 -5.31 15.18 7.96
C PHE A 202 -4.85 16.53 8.53
N LYS A 203 -4.95 16.73 9.85
CA LYS A 203 -4.48 17.95 10.53
C LYS A 203 -2.98 18.17 10.39
N GLU A 204 -2.19 17.09 10.47
CA GLU A 204 -0.73 17.17 10.26
C GLU A 204 -0.40 17.52 8.81
N VAL A 205 -1.09 16.93 7.84
CA VAL A 205 -0.93 17.28 6.42
C VAL A 205 -1.34 18.75 6.18
N GLN A 206 -2.52 19.16 6.63
CA GLN A 206 -3.00 20.53 6.53
C GLN A 206 -1.98 21.52 7.08
N LYS A 207 -1.43 21.25 8.28
CA LYS A 207 -0.39 22.09 8.88
C LYS A 207 0.84 22.25 7.98
N MET A 208 1.32 21.19 7.31
CA MET A 208 2.47 21.31 6.40
C MET A 208 2.19 22.25 5.23
N PHE A 209 0.98 22.19 4.67
CA PHE A 209 0.58 23.07 3.58
C PHE A 209 0.25 24.50 4.05
N ASP A 210 -0.24 24.68 5.28
CA ASP A 210 -0.41 26.01 5.90
C ASP A 210 0.95 26.69 6.13
N ASP A 211 1.95 25.93 6.60
CA ASP A 211 3.33 26.41 6.73
C ASP A 211 3.88 26.87 5.36
N TYR A 212 3.64 26.09 4.30
CA TYR A 212 4.02 26.47 2.94
C TYR A 212 3.33 27.75 2.49
N GLN A 213 1.99 27.82 2.60
CA GLN A 213 1.23 29.02 2.21
C GLN A 213 1.67 30.27 2.96
N SER A 214 2.07 30.11 4.23
CA SER A 214 2.56 31.21 5.07
C SER A 214 3.93 31.71 4.63
N GLU A 215 4.83 30.81 4.19
CA GLU A 215 6.18 31.17 3.75
C GLU A 215 6.26 31.62 2.30
N SER A 216 5.53 30.98 1.39
CA SER A 216 5.55 31.28 -0.04
C SER A 216 4.61 32.44 -0.41
N GLY A 217 3.56 32.67 0.38
CA GLY A 217 2.46 33.56 0.05
C GLY A 217 1.49 32.99 -1.00
N GLN A 218 1.82 31.87 -1.65
CA GLN A 218 0.96 31.21 -2.64
C GLN A 218 -0.18 30.49 -1.93
N LYS A 219 -1.42 30.71 -2.40
CA LYS A 219 -2.62 30.06 -1.84
C LYS A 219 -2.79 28.65 -2.40
N ILE A 220 -3.41 27.78 -1.60
CA ILE A 220 -3.80 26.44 -2.03
C ILE A 220 -5.30 26.27 -1.75
N GLU A 221 -6.04 25.77 -2.72
CA GLU A 221 -7.44 25.44 -2.51
C GLU A 221 -7.56 24.30 -1.48
N PRO A 222 -8.44 24.42 -0.46
CA PRO A 222 -8.59 23.39 0.57
C PRO A 222 -8.94 22.00 0.01
N GLN A 223 -9.64 21.96 -1.13
CA GLN A 223 -10.00 20.72 -1.80
C GLN A 223 -8.78 19.94 -2.29
N VAL A 224 -7.70 20.61 -2.72
CA VAL A 224 -6.45 19.95 -3.15
C VAL A 224 -5.81 19.21 -1.98
N ILE A 225 -5.76 19.83 -0.80
CA ILE A 225 -5.17 19.21 0.40
C ILE A 225 -6.02 18.02 0.85
N GLN A 226 -7.35 18.16 0.81
CA GLN A 226 -8.28 17.07 1.12
C GLN A 226 -8.12 15.90 0.14
N GLN A 227 -8.03 16.20 -1.15
CA GLN A 227 -7.87 15.18 -2.18
C GLN A 227 -6.51 14.47 -2.07
N LEU A 228 -5.43 15.21 -1.85
CA LEU A 228 -4.11 14.66 -1.57
C LEU A 228 -4.13 13.71 -0.37
N PHE A 229 -4.75 14.12 0.74
CA PHE A 229 -4.87 13.27 1.92
C PHE A 229 -5.67 12.00 1.63
N ASN A 230 -6.83 12.12 0.98
CA ASN A 230 -7.67 10.98 0.62
C ASN A 230 -6.96 10.01 -0.31
N THR A 231 -6.22 10.54 -1.30
CA THR A 231 -5.48 9.76 -2.29
C THR A 231 -4.30 9.02 -1.70
N THR A 232 -3.56 9.62 -0.76
CA THR A 232 -2.32 9.06 -0.20
C THR A 232 -2.49 8.42 1.18
N ASN A 233 -3.66 8.59 1.80
CA ASN A 233 -3.94 8.21 3.19
C ASN A 233 -2.89 8.78 4.18
N GLY A 234 -2.40 9.99 3.90
CA GLY A 234 -1.41 10.69 4.73
C GLY A 234 -0.02 10.06 4.80
N GLN A 235 0.36 9.16 3.86
CA GLN A 235 1.69 8.56 3.88
C GLN A 235 2.78 9.65 3.75
N PRO A 236 3.66 9.85 4.75
CA PRO A 236 4.61 10.96 4.77
C PRO A 236 5.45 11.14 3.49
N GLY A 237 6.01 10.06 2.95
CA GLY A 237 6.76 10.13 1.70
C GLY A 237 5.94 10.59 0.51
N LEU A 238 4.71 10.07 0.35
CA LEU A 238 3.82 10.52 -0.72
C LEU A 238 3.38 11.97 -0.52
N ILE A 239 3.09 12.39 0.72
CA ILE A 239 2.74 13.78 1.03
C ILE A 239 3.87 14.74 0.66
N GLY A 240 5.11 14.42 1.06
CA GLY A 240 6.28 15.21 0.69
C GLY A 240 6.52 15.23 -0.82
N TRP A 241 6.38 14.08 -1.49
CA TRP A 241 6.59 13.97 -2.92
C TRP A 241 5.53 14.72 -3.73
N PHE A 242 4.24 14.55 -3.44
CA PHE A 242 3.18 15.31 -4.10
C PHE A 242 3.29 16.81 -3.77
N GLY A 243 3.69 17.16 -2.55
CA GLY A 243 3.96 18.55 -2.19
C GLY A 243 4.99 19.18 -3.12
N GLU A 244 6.11 18.52 -3.37
CA GLU A 244 7.15 18.98 -4.30
C GLU A 244 6.63 19.07 -5.75
N LEU A 245 5.86 18.08 -6.21
CA LEU A 245 5.27 18.12 -7.56
C LEU A 245 4.32 19.32 -7.72
N LEU A 246 3.49 19.58 -6.73
CA LEU A 246 2.48 20.65 -6.72
C LEU A 246 3.07 22.03 -6.49
N SER A 247 4.16 22.16 -5.73
CA SER A 247 4.74 23.46 -5.37
C SER A 247 5.92 23.87 -6.24
N GLU A 248 6.63 22.92 -6.85
CA GLU A 248 7.88 23.17 -7.59
C GLU A 248 7.81 22.66 -9.03
N LYS A 249 7.64 21.34 -9.25
CA LYS A 249 7.87 20.75 -10.58
C LYS A 249 6.82 21.13 -11.64
N TYR A 250 5.54 21.07 -11.27
CA TYR A 250 4.42 21.39 -12.17
C TYR A 250 3.85 22.79 -11.93
N ASN A 251 4.30 23.48 -10.88
CA ASN A 251 3.86 24.82 -10.52
C ASN A 251 4.53 25.89 -11.38
N GLN A 252 3.96 26.19 -12.55
CA GLN A 252 4.52 27.17 -13.48
C GLN A 252 4.32 28.63 -13.03
N PHE A 253 3.29 28.90 -12.23
CA PHE A 253 2.84 30.26 -11.90
C PHE A 253 2.63 30.42 -10.39
N GLN A 254 3.63 30.98 -9.69
CA GLN A 254 3.60 31.16 -8.22
C GLN A 254 2.63 32.25 -7.77
N ASP A 255 2.17 33.11 -8.68
CA ASP A 255 1.17 34.15 -8.46
C ASP A 255 -0.27 33.62 -8.47
N LYS A 256 -0.48 32.39 -8.97
CA LYS A 256 -1.78 31.73 -9.02
C LYS A 256 -1.96 30.73 -7.86
N PRO A 257 -3.20 30.50 -7.39
CA PRO A 257 -3.43 29.46 -6.40
C PRO A 257 -3.13 28.06 -6.98
N ILE A 258 -2.66 27.14 -6.13
CA ILE A 258 -2.64 25.71 -6.45
C ILE A 258 -4.08 25.20 -6.34
N ASP A 259 -4.66 24.84 -7.47
CA ASP A 259 -6.07 24.46 -7.64
C ASP A 259 -6.24 22.99 -8.07
N MET A 260 -7.49 22.58 -8.26
CA MET A 260 -7.82 21.22 -8.68
C MET A 260 -7.35 20.86 -10.10
N ASP A 261 -7.13 21.84 -10.99
CA ASP A 261 -6.63 21.58 -12.33
C ASP A 261 -5.16 21.16 -12.28
N LEU A 262 -4.34 21.90 -11.53
CA LEU A 262 -2.94 21.52 -11.28
C LEU A 262 -2.86 20.18 -10.53
N TRP A 263 -3.74 19.94 -9.56
CA TRP A 263 -3.82 18.63 -8.89
C TRP A 263 -4.08 17.49 -9.88
N ASN A 264 -5.05 17.65 -10.80
CA ASN A 264 -5.40 16.61 -11.76
C ASN A 264 -4.25 16.32 -12.73
N GLU A 265 -3.54 17.37 -13.18
CA GLU A 265 -2.32 17.24 -13.99
C GLU A 265 -1.24 16.46 -13.24
N VAL A 266 -0.92 16.87 -12.01
CA VAL A 266 0.10 16.21 -11.17
C VAL A 266 -0.27 14.77 -10.86
N TYR A 267 -1.55 14.49 -10.54
CA TYR A 267 -2.02 13.14 -10.26
C TYR A 267 -1.88 12.24 -11.51
N ALA A 268 -2.30 12.72 -12.69
CA ALA A 268 -2.11 11.99 -13.94
C ALA A 268 -0.62 11.73 -14.21
N ALA A 269 0.22 12.77 -14.08
CA ALA A 269 1.66 12.63 -14.25
C ALA A 269 2.27 11.63 -13.25
N SER A 270 1.82 11.64 -11.99
CA SER A 270 2.32 10.76 -10.94
C SER A 270 2.12 9.27 -11.23
N ILE A 271 1.02 8.92 -11.92
CA ILE A 271 0.69 7.55 -12.31
C ILE A 271 1.47 7.11 -13.55
N HIS A 272 1.71 8.03 -14.50
CA HIS A 272 2.13 7.68 -15.86
C HIS A 272 3.60 7.98 -16.18
N ILE A 273 4.14 9.10 -15.71
CA ILE A 273 5.46 9.59 -16.14
C ILE A 273 6.44 9.80 -15.00
N GLU A 274 5.95 10.07 -13.78
CA GLU A 274 6.85 10.33 -12.67
C GLU A 274 7.45 9.05 -12.09
N HIS A 275 8.73 9.13 -11.78
CA HIS A 275 9.46 8.02 -11.19
C HIS A 275 9.42 8.08 -9.65
N ASN A 276 8.80 7.09 -9.03
CA ASN A 276 8.81 6.92 -7.58
C ASN A 276 9.31 5.53 -7.18
N ASN A 277 10.55 5.48 -6.66
CA ASN A 277 11.23 4.24 -6.25
C ASN A 277 10.42 3.40 -5.24
N THR A 278 9.66 4.01 -4.35
CA THR A 278 8.85 3.29 -3.37
C THR A 278 7.70 2.56 -4.05
N ILE A 279 7.00 3.24 -4.96
CA ILE A 279 5.91 2.65 -5.75
C ILE A 279 6.45 1.57 -6.69
N GLN A 280 7.58 1.80 -7.36
CA GLN A 280 8.20 0.78 -8.23
C GLN A 280 8.55 -0.50 -7.44
N ASN A 281 9.13 -0.35 -6.24
CA ASN A 281 9.40 -1.49 -5.36
C ASN A 281 8.12 -2.23 -4.93
N MET A 282 7.03 -1.50 -4.64
CA MET A 282 5.73 -2.11 -4.33
C MET A 282 5.18 -2.88 -5.53
N ILE A 283 5.24 -2.31 -6.73
CA ILE A 283 4.80 -2.94 -7.97
C ILE A 283 5.55 -4.25 -8.22
N VAL A 284 6.87 -4.26 -8.11
CA VAL A 284 7.69 -5.47 -8.29
C VAL A 284 7.23 -6.58 -7.34
N LYS A 285 6.96 -6.24 -6.07
CA LYS A 285 6.48 -7.19 -5.07
C LYS A 285 5.08 -7.71 -5.37
N ALA A 286 4.14 -6.83 -5.73
CA ALA A 286 2.79 -7.25 -6.10
C ALA A 286 2.75 -8.19 -7.31
N LYS A 287 3.70 -8.03 -8.24
CA LYS A 287 3.79 -8.86 -9.45
C LYS A 287 4.38 -10.24 -9.18
N ASN A 288 5.36 -10.32 -8.27
CA ASN A 288 6.17 -11.53 -8.07
C ASN A 288 5.71 -12.34 -6.85
N GLU A 289 5.19 -11.69 -5.81
CA GLU A 289 4.82 -12.29 -4.53
C GLU A 289 3.33 -12.14 -4.30
N TYR A 290 2.62 -13.23 -3.97
CA TYR A 290 1.19 -13.22 -3.63
C TYR A 290 0.28 -12.47 -4.62
N LYS A 291 0.60 -12.51 -5.92
CA LYS A 291 -0.13 -11.81 -6.98
C LYS A 291 -1.61 -12.15 -6.99
N THR A 292 -1.96 -13.42 -6.77
CA THR A 292 -3.35 -13.90 -6.78
C THR A 292 -4.16 -13.24 -5.67
N GLU A 293 -3.60 -13.10 -4.47
CA GLU A 293 -4.21 -12.46 -3.32
C GLU A 293 -4.40 -10.95 -3.55
N VAL A 294 -3.39 -10.29 -4.15
CA VAL A 294 -3.49 -8.87 -4.53
C VAL A 294 -4.58 -8.64 -5.57
N LEU A 295 -4.66 -9.49 -6.61
CA LEU A 295 -5.74 -9.42 -7.61
C LEU A 295 -7.12 -9.64 -6.99
N LYS A 296 -7.23 -10.55 -6.02
CA LYS A 296 -8.47 -10.78 -5.27
C LYS A 296 -8.90 -9.54 -4.48
N LEU A 297 -7.95 -8.80 -3.90
CA LEU A 297 -8.24 -7.61 -3.08
C LEU A 297 -8.89 -6.46 -3.87
N PHE A 298 -8.66 -6.37 -5.19
CA PHE A 298 -9.40 -5.44 -6.05
C PHE A 298 -10.90 -5.72 -6.11
N LYS A 299 -11.34 -6.94 -5.77
CA LYS A 299 -12.74 -7.38 -5.84
C LYS A 299 -13.39 -7.64 -4.50
N ASP A 300 -12.61 -8.05 -3.53
CA ASP A 300 -13.13 -8.44 -2.23
C ASP A 300 -12.47 -7.61 -1.14
N SER A 301 -13.20 -6.59 -0.68
CA SER A 301 -12.79 -5.80 0.49
C SER A 301 -13.20 -6.47 1.81
N ASN A 302 -13.68 -7.70 1.81
CA ASN A 302 -14.03 -8.43 3.03
C ASN A 302 -13.04 -9.57 3.32
N ILE A 303 -11.88 -9.56 2.66
CA ILE A 303 -10.79 -10.48 2.99
C ILE A 303 -10.30 -10.17 4.40
N ASP A 304 -10.36 -11.16 5.29
CA ASP A 304 -9.89 -11.02 6.67
C ASP A 304 -8.38 -10.72 6.70
N PHE A 305 -8.00 -9.72 7.50
CA PHE A 305 -6.61 -9.37 7.76
C PHE A 305 -6.12 -10.06 9.03
N SER A 306 -4.92 -10.63 8.97
CA SER A 306 -4.23 -11.17 10.13
C SER A 306 -2.72 -11.14 9.91
N PHE A 307 -1.97 -10.69 10.92
CA PHE A 307 -0.50 -10.79 10.90
C PHE A 307 0.00 -12.25 10.95
N ASN A 308 -0.87 -13.20 11.30
CA ASN A 308 -0.56 -14.63 11.28
C ASN A 308 -0.69 -15.25 9.87
N VAL A 309 -1.07 -14.45 8.87
CA VAL A 309 -1.20 -14.90 7.48
C VAL A 309 -0.08 -14.26 6.67
N ASP A 310 0.74 -15.09 6.03
CA ASP A 310 2.02 -14.66 5.42
C ASP A 310 1.86 -13.52 4.42
N TRP A 311 0.90 -13.63 3.48
CA TRP A 311 0.68 -12.60 2.47
C TRP A 311 0.22 -11.27 3.08
N CYS A 312 -0.64 -11.33 4.12
CA CYS A 312 -1.12 -10.14 4.84
C CYS A 312 0.06 -9.42 5.50
N ASN A 313 0.89 -10.18 6.23
CA ASN A 313 2.07 -9.64 6.89
C ASN A 313 3.06 -9.07 5.87
N TYR A 314 3.43 -9.85 4.85
CA TYR A 314 4.38 -9.46 3.81
C TYR A 314 3.96 -8.17 3.09
N MET A 315 2.70 -8.12 2.62
CA MET A 315 2.19 -6.97 1.87
C MET A 315 2.01 -5.72 2.74
N CYS A 316 1.62 -5.90 4.02
CA CYS A 316 1.50 -4.80 4.98
C CYS A 316 2.87 -4.18 5.29
N MET A 317 3.89 -5.01 5.56
CA MET A 317 5.25 -4.53 5.84
C MET A 317 5.88 -3.77 4.67
N HIS A 318 5.48 -4.10 3.44
CA HIS A 318 5.93 -3.40 2.25
C HIS A 318 5.06 -2.21 1.85
N GLY A 319 3.99 -1.93 2.61
CA GLY A 319 3.13 -0.77 2.42
C GLY A 319 2.19 -0.89 1.23
N LEU A 320 1.90 -2.10 0.75
CA LEU A 320 0.90 -2.33 -0.30
C LEU A 320 -0.51 -2.36 0.28
N ILE A 321 -0.65 -2.99 1.44
CA ILE A 321 -1.94 -3.14 2.13
C ILE A 321 -1.88 -2.60 3.55
N THR A 322 -3.06 -2.39 4.12
CA THR A 322 -3.31 -2.10 5.53
C THR A 322 -4.59 -2.84 5.94
N TYR A 323 -5.09 -2.56 7.13
CA TYR A 323 -6.33 -3.14 7.65
C TYR A 323 -7.29 -2.08 8.14
N GLU A 324 -8.58 -2.38 8.01
CA GLU A 324 -9.66 -1.57 8.55
C GLU A 324 -10.47 -2.40 9.54
N LYS A 325 -10.84 -1.80 10.66
CA LYS A 325 -11.73 -2.41 11.66
C LYS A 325 -13.18 -2.22 11.20
N ILE A 326 -13.89 -3.32 10.98
CA ILE A 326 -15.32 -3.31 10.65
C ILE A 326 -16.14 -3.97 11.77
N HIS A 327 -17.37 -3.50 11.93
CA HIS A 327 -18.34 -4.06 12.86
C HIS A 327 -19.42 -4.82 12.08
N ARG A 328 -19.60 -6.11 12.34
CA ARG A 328 -20.69 -6.91 11.74
C ARG A 328 -21.37 -7.73 12.82
N LEU A 329 -22.68 -7.56 12.99
CA LEU A 329 -23.56 -8.46 13.77
C LEU A 329 -22.94 -8.98 15.09
N ASN A 330 -22.42 -8.06 15.92
CA ASN A 330 -21.76 -8.29 17.21
C ASN A 330 -20.31 -8.80 17.20
N GLU A 331 -19.66 -8.91 16.04
CA GLU A 331 -18.23 -9.23 15.92
C GLU A 331 -17.43 -8.05 15.36
N ILE A 332 -16.24 -7.86 15.91
CA ILE A 332 -15.21 -6.98 15.35
C ILE A 332 -14.36 -7.82 14.40
N LYS A 333 -14.27 -7.40 13.14
CA LYS A 333 -13.34 -7.98 12.17
C LYS A 333 -12.35 -6.95 11.68
N TYR A 334 -11.17 -7.42 11.30
CA TYR A 334 -10.18 -6.62 10.59
C TYR A 334 -10.09 -7.14 9.16
N VAL A 335 -10.21 -6.25 8.19
CA VAL A 335 -10.24 -6.63 6.76
C VAL A 335 -9.15 -5.91 5.99
N CYS A 336 -8.59 -6.58 4.99
CA CYS A 336 -7.53 -6.06 4.14
C CYS A 336 -8.01 -4.86 3.32
N ARG A 337 -7.15 -3.85 3.19
CA ARG A 337 -7.32 -2.68 2.33
C ARG A 337 -6.02 -2.39 1.61
N PHE A 338 -6.04 -1.78 0.43
CA PHE A 338 -4.83 -1.15 -0.07
C PHE A 338 -4.39 -0.04 0.89
N SER A 339 -3.08 0.19 1.00
CA SER A 339 -2.52 1.18 1.92
C SER A 339 -3.00 2.61 1.64
N SER A 340 -3.28 2.90 0.37
CA SER A 340 -3.93 4.12 -0.10
C SER A 340 -4.61 3.91 -1.47
N PRO A 341 -5.60 4.74 -1.83
CA PRO A 341 -6.17 4.76 -3.19
C PRO A 341 -5.12 5.01 -4.28
N TYR A 342 -4.05 5.75 -3.99
CA TYR A 342 -2.94 5.96 -4.92
C TYR A 342 -2.23 4.65 -5.26
N VAL A 343 -1.81 3.90 -4.23
CA VAL A 343 -1.16 2.59 -4.43
C VAL A 343 -2.06 1.62 -5.19
N GLN A 344 -3.35 1.60 -4.86
CA GLN A 344 -4.35 0.83 -5.58
C GLN A 344 -4.41 1.20 -7.08
N SER A 345 -4.44 2.50 -7.39
CA SER A 345 -4.51 3.01 -8.77
C SER A 345 -3.26 2.66 -9.57
N CYS A 346 -2.07 2.80 -8.99
CA CYS A 346 -0.81 2.41 -9.61
C CYS A 346 -0.79 0.91 -9.94
N LEU A 347 -1.17 0.06 -8.98
CA LEU A 347 -1.24 -1.39 -9.19
C LEU A 347 -2.29 -1.77 -10.23
N TYR A 348 -3.44 -1.10 -10.22
CA TYR A 348 -4.49 -1.34 -11.20
C TYR A 348 -4.03 -1.03 -12.63
N ASN A 349 -3.34 0.10 -12.82
CA ASN A 349 -2.76 0.48 -14.10
C ASN A 349 -1.73 -0.55 -14.58
N VAL A 350 -0.86 -1.04 -13.68
CA VAL A 350 0.12 -2.08 -14.01
C VAL A 350 -0.54 -3.38 -14.45
N PHE A 351 -1.50 -3.90 -13.69
CA PHE A 351 -2.16 -5.16 -14.02
C PHE A 351 -3.02 -5.05 -15.29
N THR A 352 -3.67 -3.91 -15.51
CA THR A 352 -4.33 -3.62 -16.80
C THR A 352 -3.32 -3.61 -17.94
N GLY A 353 -2.15 -3.01 -17.76
CA GLY A 353 -1.08 -3.01 -18.76
C GLY A 353 -0.54 -4.40 -19.10
N GLU A 354 -0.56 -5.35 -18.14
CA GLU A 354 -0.22 -6.75 -18.42
C GLU A 354 -1.26 -7.44 -19.32
N VAL A 355 -2.55 -7.12 -19.15
CA VAL A 355 -3.62 -7.57 -20.04
C VAL A 355 -3.41 -6.97 -21.43
N ALA A 356 -3.19 -5.64 -21.50
CA ALA A 356 -2.95 -4.93 -22.73
C ALA A 356 -1.77 -5.50 -23.54
N LYS A 357 -0.64 -5.80 -22.88
CA LYS A 357 0.53 -6.39 -23.56
C LYS A 357 0.26 -7.74 -24.22
N LYS A 358 -0.69 -8.52 -23.69
CA LYS A 358 -1.05 -9.83 -24.25
C LYS A 358 -2.03 -9.72 -25.42
N GLN A 359 -2.85 -8.67 -25.46
CA GLN A 359 -4.06 -8.63 -26.29
C GLN A 359 -4.19 -7.41 -27.20
N SER A 360 -3.41 -6.35 -26.96
CA SER A 360 -3.45 -5.14 -27.77
C SER A 360 -3.03 -5.45 -29.21
N GLY A 361 -3.83 -4.99 -30.17
CA GLY A 361 -3.56 -5.15 -31.59
C GLY A 361 -3.89 -6.53 -32.17
N GLN A 362 -4.40 -7.47 -31.37
CA GLN A 362 -4.81 -8.79 -31.88
C GLN A 362 -6.06 -8.69 -32.76
N VAL A 363 -7.07 -7.94 -32.29
CA VAL A 363 -8.31 -7.66 -33.03
C VAL A 363 -8.81 -6.26 -32.71
N MET A 364 -9.65 -5.70 -33.59
CA MET A 364 -10.29 -4.40 -33.35
C MET A 364 -11.30 -4.49 -32.20
N ALA A 365 -11.28 -3.47 -31.32
CA ALA A 365 -12.18 -3.39 -30.17
C ALA A 365 -13.66 -3.36 -30.57
N LEU A 366 -13.95 -2.65 -31.66
CA LEU A 366 -15.25 -2.53 -32.31
C LEU A 366 -15.14 -2.99 -33.77
N ASP A 367 -16.28 -3.33 -34.38
CA ASP A 367 -16.31 -3.55 -35.83
C ASP A 367 -16.09 -2.22 -36.58
N PRO A 368 -15.44 -2.21 -37.77
CA PRO A 368 -15.04 -0.97 -38.45
C PRO A 368 -16.15 0.04 -38.73
N LEU A 369 -17.41 -0.40 -38.77
CA LEU A 369 -18.59 0.41 -39.05
C LEU A 369 -19.54 0.50 -37.84
N ASP A 370 -19.12 0.05 -36.66
CA ASP A 370 -19.91 0.21 -35.43
C ASP A 370 -19.56 1.56 -34.78
N PHE A 371 -20.43 2.55 -35.02
CA PHE A 371 -20.33 3.90 -34.46
C PHE A 371 -20.97 4.03 -33.08
N LEU A 372 -21.48 2.94 -32.49
CA LEU A 372 -22.10 2.92 -31.15
C LEU A 372 -23.32 3.84 -31.01
N GLU A 373 -24.05 4.12 -32.10
CA GLU A 373 -25.23 4.99 -32.12
C GLU A 373 -26.30 4.49 -31.13
N ASP A 374 -26.61 3.20 -31.10
CA ASP A 374 -27.56 2.61 -30.15
C ASP A 374 -27.09 2.62 -28.68
N VAL A 375 -25.79 2.76 -28.46
CA VAL A 375 -25.19 2.93 -27.12
C VAL A 375 -25.32 4.37 -26.65
N PHE A 376 -25.06 5.32 -27.55
CA PHE A 376 -24.94 6.75 -27.23
C PHE A 376 -26.16 7.60 -27.56
N ASP A 377 -27.07 7.22 -28.44
CA ASP A 377 -28.26 8.00 -28.78
C ASP A 377 -29.33 8.03 -27.67
N PRO A 378 -29.57 6.94 -26.91
CA PRO A 378 -30.58 6.97 -25.86
C PRO A 378 -30.28 8.01 -24.77
N THR A 379 -31.31 8.39 -24.02
CA THR A 379 -31.18 9.39 -22.94
C THR A 379 -30.19 8.95 -21.85
N THR A 380 -30.12 7.65 -21.59
CA THR A 380 -29.12 7.00 -20.73
C THR A 380 -28.13 6.20 -21.58
N LEU A 381 -26.95 5.94 -21.03
CA LEU A 381 -25.96 5.12 -21.73
C LEU A 381 -26.44 3.66 -21.77
N ASN A 382 -26.66 3.10 -22.97
CA ASN A 382 -27.15 1.73 -23.11
C ASN A 382 -26.01 0.73 -22.92
N ILE A 383 -25.73 0.43 -21.65
CA ILE A 383 -24.68 -0.50 -21.23
C ILE A 383 -24.90 -1.93 -21.73
N PRO A 384 -26.13 -2.50 -21.76
CA PRO A 384 -26.34 -3.82 -22.34
C PRO A 384 -25.88 -3.92 -23.79
N ALA A 385 -26.25 -2.94 -24.63
CA ALA A 385 -25.80 -2.86 -26.01
C ALA A 385 -24.28 -2.75 -26.12
N LEU A 386 -23.63 -1.99 -25.24
CA LEU A 386 -22.17 -1.90 -25.18
C LEU A 386 -21.53 -3.26 -24.83
N LEU A 387 -22.07 -3.99 -23.85
CA LEU A 387 -21.55 -5.32 -23.47
C LEU A 387 -21.76 -6.38 -24.55
N ASP A 388 -22.74 -6.22 -25.45
CA ASP A 388 -22.84 -7.07 -26.64
C ASP A 388 -21.66 -6.85 -27.61
N ARG A 389 -21.12 -5.63 -27.71
CA ARG A 389 -19.91 -5.36 -28.50
C ARG A 389 -18.68 -6.01 -27.87
N TYR A 390 -18.65 -6.07 -26.55
CA TYR A 390 -17.62 -6.82 -25.83
C TYR A 390 -17.71 -8.33 -26.12
N LYS A 391 -18.92 -8.92 -26.16
CA LYS A 391 -19.11 -10.32 -26.59
C LYS A 391 -18.62 -10.54 -28.03
N ASN A 392 -18.90 -9.62 -28.94
CA ASN A 392 -18.39 -9.67 -30.33
C ASN A 392 -16.86 -9.58 -30.37
N TYR A 393 -16.25 -8.71 -29.55
CA TYR A 393 -14.80 -8.63 -29.41
C TYR A 393 -14.19 -9.94 -28.92
N LEU A 394 -14.77 -10.58 -27.90
CA LEU A 394 -14.34 -11.89 -27.41
C LEU A 394 -14.45 -12.98 -28.48
N LYS A 395 -15.52 -12.94 -29.29
CA LYS A 395 -15.68 -13.84 -30.43
C LYS A 395 -14.57 -13.62 -31.47
N ARG A 396 -14.26 -12.37 -31.82
CA ARG A 396 -13.16 -12.05 -32.74
C ARG A 396 -11.82 -12.54 -32.22
N LEU A 397 -11.52 -12.37 -30.92
CA LEU A 397 -10.31 -12.93 -30.30
C LEU A 397 -10.25 -14.44 -30.49
N LYS A 398 -11.34 -15.14 -30.17
CA LYS A 398 -11.43 -16.59 -30.32
C LYS A 398 -11.24 -17.05 -31.77
N ASP A 399 -11.87 -16.36 -32.72
CA ASP A 399 -11.74 -16.64 -34.15
C ASP A 399 -10.30 -16.40 -34.65
N ASN A 400 -9.56 -15.49 -34.00
CA ASN A 400 -8.13 -15.26 -34.23
C ASN A 400 -7.22 -16.25 -33.47
N GLY A 401 -7.77 -17.27 -32.82
CA GLY A 401 -7.03 -18.28 -32.06
C GLY A 401 -6.55 -17.81 -30.68
N GLU A 402 -6.98 -16.62 -30.23
CA GLU A 402 -6.61 -16.06 -28.94
C GLU A 402 -7.61 -16.47 -27.86
N ASN A 403 -7.11 -16.91 -26.71
CA ASN A 403 -7.92 -17.19 -25.53
C ASN A 403 -7.53 -16.24 -24.38
N PRO A 404 -8.29 -15.16 -24.14
CA PRO A 404 -7.97 -14.18 -23.09
C PRO A 404 -7.99 -14.78 -21.68
N TRP A 405 -8.58 -15.96 -21.54
CA TRP A 405 -8.80 -16.68 -20.29
C TRP A 405 -7.72 -17.74 -20.00
N ALA A 406 -6.80 -17.99 -20.94
CA ALA A 406 -5.75 -18.98 -20.78
C ALA A 406 -4.80 -18.62 -19.62
N ASN A 407 -4.47 -19.60 -18.77
CA ASN A 407 -3.58 -19.46 -17.61
C ASN A 407 -3.98 -18.37 -16.60
N GLN A 408 -5.25 -17.97 -16.60
CA GLN A 408 -5.78 -16.99 -15.64
C GLN A 408 -6.16 -17.65 -14.30
N PRO A 409 -6.07 -16.93 -13.17
CA PRO A 409 -6.46 -17.45 -11.86
C PRO A 409 -7.91 -17.94 -11.82
N ARG A 410 -8.09 -19.16 -11.31
CA ARG A 410 -9.39 -19.82 -11.13
C ARG A 410 -9.74 -19.95 -9.65
N ARG A 411 -11.03 -19.83 -9.33
CA ARG A 411 -11.59 -20.09 -7.99
C ARG A 411 -11.29 -21.53 -7.60
N LYS A 412 -10.85 -21.78 -6.37
CA LYS A 412 -10.52 -23.13 -5.88
C LYS A 412 -11.75 -24.03 -5.70
N THR A 413 -12.95 -23.44 -5.57
CA THR A 413 -14.20 -24.15 -5.27
C THR A 413 -14.83 -24.80 -6.48
N ASP A 414 -14.82 -24.10 -7.62
CA ASP A 414 -15.50 -24.53 -8.85
C ASP A 414 -14.62 -24.41 -10.10
N TYR A 415 -13.34 -24.04 -9.94
CA TYR A 415 -12.37 -23.86 -11.04
C TYR A 415 -12.81 -22.85 -12.11
N HIS A 416 -13.80 -22.00 -11.82
CA HIS A 416 -14.22 -20.90 -12.71
C HIS A 416 -13.26 -19.72 -12.58
N LEU A 417 -13.22 -18.83 -13.57
CA LEU A 417 -12.38 -17.64 -13.50
C LEU A 417 -12.82 -16.72 -12.37
N THR A 418 -11.84 -16.11 -11.72
CA THR A 418 -12.12 -15.09 -10.71
C THR A 418 -12.68 -13.82 -11.35
N GLU A 419 -13.56 -13.11 -10.65
CA GLU A 419 -14.16 -11.84 -11.09
C GLU A 419 -13.10 -10.79 -11.42
N ALA A 420 -11.94 -10.86 -10.77
CA ALA A 420 -10.81 -9.96 -11.01
C ALA A 420 -10.34 -10.05 -12.47
N VAL A 421 -10.23 -11.25 -13.04
CA VAL A 421 -9.81 -11.47 -14.42
C VAL A 421 -10.78 -10.83 -15.40
N GLY A 422 -12.08 -11.05 -15.20
CA GLY A 422 -13.13 -10.45 -16.02
C GLY A 422 -13.13 -8.92 -15.96
N HIS A 423 -12.85 -8.36 -14.78
CA HIS A 423 -12.81 -6.90 -14.58
C HIS A 423 -11.64 -6.21 -15.26
N PHE A 424 -10.42 -6.70 -15.10
CA PHE A 424 -9.26 -6.11 -15.77
C PHE A 424 -9.40 -6.18 -17.30
N HIS A 425 -9.93 -7.29 -17.81
CA HIS A 425 -10.15 -7.47 -19.24
C HIS A 425 -11.26 -6.56 -19.78
N LEU A 426 -12.40 -6.50 -19.07
CA LEU A 426 -13.50 -5.62 -19.47
C LEU A 426 -13.09 -4.14 -19.40
N TYR A 427 -12.38 -3.72 -18.36
CA TYR A 427 -11.85 -2.37 -18.25
C TYR A 427 -10.89 -2.05 -19.40
N PHE A 428 -9.95 -2.96 -19.71
CA PHE A 428 -9.04 -2.81 -20.84
C PHE A 428 -9.81 -2.62 -22.16
N TRP A 429 -10.79 -3.48 -22.45
CA TRP A 429 -11.60 -3.36 -23.66
C TRP A 429 -12.41 -2.06 -23.69
N LEU A 430 -13.03 -1.64 -22.58
CA LEU A 430 -13.76 -0.38 -22.51
C LEU A 430 -12.86 0.82 -22.81
N LYS A 431 -11.61 0.80 -22.32
CA LYS A 431 -10.62 1.83 -22.65
C LYS A 431 -10.36 1.84 -24.17
N MET A 432 -10.14 0.69 -24.79
CA MET A 432 -9.97 0.64 -26.25
C MET A 432 -11.20 1.10 -27.04
N ALA A 433 -12.40 0.76 -26.56
CA ALA A 433 -13.64 0.96 -27.32
C ALA A 433 -14.21 2.38 -27.21
N ILE A 434 -14.13 3.00 -26.03
CA ILE A 434 -14.89 4.23 -25.73
C ILE A 434 -14.10 5.33 -24.99
N GLU A 435 -12.78 5.21 -24.81
CA GLU A 435 -12.03 6.23 -24.05
C GLU A 435 -12.01 7.62 -24.68
N SER A 436 -12.24 7.74 -25.98
CA SER A 436 -12.33 9.03 -26.69
C SER A 436 -13.60 9.82 -26.33
N GLU A 437 -14.67 9.11 -25.92
CA GLU A 437 -15.97 9.71 -25.60
C GLU A 437 -16.31 9.66 -24.11
N CYS A 438 -15.68 8.74 -23.36
CA CYS A 438 -16.02 8.47 -21.97
C CYS A 438 -14.78 8.28 -21.08
N SER A 439 -14.90 8.78 -19.86
CA SER A 439 -14.05 8.41 -18.73
C SER A 439 -14.56 7.11 -18.10
N ILE A 440 -13.68 6.12 -18.00
CA ILE A 440 -13.94 4.83 -17.33
C ILE A 440 -13.20 4.83 -16.00
N ILE A 441 -13.95 4.84 -14.91
CA ILE A 441 -13.43 4.97 -13.55
C ILE A 441 -13.71 3.66 -12.82
N PRO A 442 -12.68 2.85 -12.53
CA PRO A 442 -12.86 1.65 -11.73
C PRO A 442 -13.14 2.06 -10.28
N GLU A 443 -14.20 1.50 -9.70
CA GLU A 443 -14.49 1.67 -8.29
C GLU A 443 -14.28 0.33 -7.57
N PHE A 444 -13.53 0.35 -6.48
CA PHE A 444 -13.16 -0.86 -5.76
C PHE A 444 -13.80 -0.89 -4.38
N PRO A 445 -14.20 -2.08 -3.89
CA PRO A 445 -15.04 -2.19 -2.72
C PRO A 445 -14.41 -1.56 -1.46
N THR A 446 -15.23 -0.85 -0.69
CA THR A 446 -14.87 -0.18 0.58
C THR A 446 -15.80 -0.65 1.71
N GLY A 447 -16.19 -1.93 1.69
CA GLY A 447 -17.04 -2.53 2.71
C GLY A 447 -18.56 -2.35 2.54
N ASN A 448 -19.04 -1.36 1.77
CA ASN A 448 -20.47 -1.00 1.67
C ASN A 448 -21.21 -1.44 0.38
N GLY A 449 -20.69 -2.43 -0.36
CA GLY A 449 -21.25 -2.84 -1.66
C GLY A 449 -20.92 -1.83 -2.74
N LYS A 450 -20.50 -2.27 -3.94
CA LYS A 450 -19.96 -1.38 -4.97
C LYS A 450 -20.22 -1.83 -6.40
N VAL A 451 -20.38 -0.84 -7.27
CA VAL A 451 -20.17 -0.96 -8.71
C VAL A 451 -18.69 -1.06 -9.00
N ASP A 452 -18.34 -1.84 -10.01
CA ASP A 452 -16.95 -2.13 -10.34
C ASP A 452 -16.37 -1.12 -11.34
N LEU A 453 -17.21 -0.55 -12.21
CA LEU A 453 -16.82 0.38 -13.27
C LEU A 453 -17.89 1.46 -13.46
N HIS A 454 -17.53 2.71 -13.21
CA HIS A 454 -18.32 3.88 -13.57
C HIS A 454 -17.91 4.37 -14.95
N ILE A 455 -18.88 4.60 -15.82
CA ILE A 455 -18.67 5.23 -17.11
C ILE A 455 -19.31 6.61 -17.06
N LYS A 456 -18.53 7.63 -17.39
CA LYS A 456 -18.99 9.03 -17.50
C LYS A 456 -18.61 9.55 -18.88
N CYS A 457 -19.59 9.88 -19.70
CA CYS A 457 -19.38 10.36 -21.05
C CYS A 457 -19.71 11.85 -21.15
N LYS A 458 -19.45 12.43 -22.33
CA LYS A 458 -19.94 13.77 -22.68
C LYS A 458 -21.47 13.85 -22.52
N GLN A 459 -21.99 15.07 -22.40
CA GLN A 459 -23.43 15.35 -22.22
C GLN A 459 -24.03 14.70 -20.95
N ASP A 460 -23.22 14.53 -19.90
CA ASP A 460 -23.62 13.95 -18.62
C ASP A 460 -24.23 12.55 -18.68
N LYS A 461 -24.02 11.80 -19.77
CA LYS A 461 -24.42 10.40 -19.87
C LYS A 461 -23.52 9.55 -18.96
N LYS A 462 -24.14 8.69 -18.17
CA LYS A 462 -23.44 7.86 -17.17
C LYS A 462 -23.97 6.45 -17.20
N GLY A 463 -23.11 5.50 -16.88
CA GLY A 463 -23.46 4.08 -16.73
C GLY A 463 -22.70 3.42 -15.60
N LEU A 464 -23.26 2.32 -15.11
CA LEU A 464 -22.70 1.49 -14.04
C LEU A 464 -22.60 0.05 -14.50
N ILE A 465 -21.41 -0.53 -14.34
CA ILE A 465 -21.18 -1.95 -14.58
C ILE A 465 -20.68 -2.62 -13.29
N GLU A 466 -21.41 -3.62 -12.82
CA GLU A 466 -20.96 -4.56 -11.80
C GLU A 466 -20.47 -5.85 -12.48
N VAL A 467 -19.28 -6.35 -12.12
CA VAL A 467 -18.69 -7.55 -12.70
C VAL A 467 -18.88 -8.71 -11.73
N LYS A 468 -19.60 -9.75 -12.18
CA LYS A 468 -19.84 -10.96 -11.38
C LYS A 468 -19.40 -12.20 -12.15
N SER A 469 -19.02 -13.24 -11.42
CA SER A 469 -18.79 -14.56 -11.99
C SER A 469 -19.96 -15.46 -11.64
N PHE A 470 -20.57 -16.07 -12.66
CA PHE A 470 -21.68 -17.00 -12.50
C PHE A 470 -21.30 -18.16 -11.55
N VAL A 471 -22.21 -18.46 -10.62
CA VAL A 471 -22.09 -19.59 -9.68
C VAL A 471 -23.23 -20.57 -9.92
N ASN A 472 -24.46 -20.09 -9.77
CA ASN A 472 -25.69 -20.84 -10.04
C ASN A 472 -26.86 -19.85 -10.25
N PRO A 473 -28.02 -20.31 -10.76
CA PRO A 473 -29.16 -19.43 -11.03
C PRO A 473 -29.71 -18.70 -9.78
N LEU A 474 -29.64 -19.31 -8.59
CA LEU A 474 -30.13 -18.66 -7.36
C LEU A 474 -29.30 -17.42 -7.01
N LYS A 475 -27.98 -17.50 -7.17
CA LYS A 475 -27.06 -16.39 -6.93
C LYS A 475 -27.21 -15.23 -7.91
N VAL A 476 -27.82 -15.46 -9.08
CA VAL A 476 -28.15 -14.36 -10.02
C VAL A 476 -29.23 -13.46 -9.43
N ASN A 477 -30.24 -14.03 -8.76
CA ASN A 477 -31.28 -13.23 -8.10
C ASN A 477 -30.73 -12.41 -6.93
N ASP A 478 -29.83 -13.00 -6.13
CA ASP A 478 -29.13 -12.27 -5.06
C ASP A 478 -28.36 -11.07 -5.64
N ALA A 479 -27.65 -11.28 -6.75
CA ALA A 479 -26.87 -10.24 -7.42
C ALA A 479 -27.77 -9.11 -7.97
N LEU A 480 -28.93 -9.44 -8.54
CA LEU A 480 -29.91 -8.44 -9.00
C LEU A 480 -30.39 -7.52 -7.86
N ILE A 481 -30.71 -8.10 -6.70
CA ILE A 481 -31.15 -7.34 -5.52
C ILE A 481 -30.01 -6.44 -5.04
N GLN A 482 -28.80 -7.00 -4.87
CA GLN A 482 -27.63 -6.25 -4.42
C GLN A 482 -27.31 -5.07 -5.36
N ALA A 483 -27.33 -5.29 -6.67
CA ALA A 483 -27.10 -4.25 -7.67
C ALA A 483 -28.16 -3.13 -7.57
N SER A 484 -29.43 -3.49 -7.39
CA SER A 484 -30.52 -2.51 -7.22
C SER A 484 -30.35 -1.66 -5.96
N GLU A 485 -29.98 -2.27 -4.82
CA GLU A 485 -29.77 -1.58 -3.55
C GLU A 485 -28.60 -0.61 -3.63
N TYR A 486 -27.52 -1.00 -4.31
CA TYR A 486 -26.39 -0.09 -4.55
C TYR A 486 -26.82 1.08 -5.46
N ALA A 487 -27.49 0.82 -6.58
CA ALA A 487 -27.91 1.86 -7.50
C ALA A 487 -28.80 2.91 -6.80
N LEU A 488 -29.68 2.49 -5.88
CA LEU A 488 -30.49 3.40 -5.04
C LEU A 488 -29.68 4.30 -4.11
N GLN A 489 -28.52 3.84 -3.63
CA GLN A 489 -27.60 4.67 -2.83
C GLN A 489 -26.86 5.69 -3.70
N THR A 490 -27.03 5.63 -5.01
CA THR A 490 -26.43 6.53 -6.00
C THR A 490 -27.52 7.30 -6.77
N SER A 491 -27.12 8.23 -7.64
CA SER A 491 -28.06 8.99 -8.48
C SER A 491 -28.41 8.30 -9.80
N TYR A 492 -28.19 6.98 -9.90
CA TYR A 492 -28.35 6.22 -11.14
C TYR A 492 -29.69 5.48 -11.18
N SER A 493 -30.41 5.62 -12.29
CA SER A 493 -31.68 4.92 -12.55
C SER A 493 -31.49 3.52 -13.16
N GLU A 494 -30.24 3.15 -13.49
CA GLU A 494 -29.92 1.92 -14.20
C GLU A 494 -28.54 1.38 -13.80
N ILE A 495 -28.43 0.05 -13.69
CA ILE A 495 -27.19 -0.68 -13.42
C ILE A 495 -27.16 -1.96 -14.25
N THR A 496 -26.00 -2.32 -14.79
CA THR A 496 -25.83 -3.56 -15.56
C THR A 496 -24.80 -4.47 -14.92
N ILE A 497 -25.15 -5.75 -14.78
CA ILE A 497 -24.27 -6.80 -14.29
C ILE A 497 -23.64 -7.50 -15.51
N ALA A 498 -22.33 -7.35 -15.67
CA ALA A 498 -21.52 -8.15 -16.58
C ALA A 498 -21.25 -9.52 -15.92
N MET A 499 -22.06 -10.52 -16.26
CA MET A 499 -22.05 -11.85 -15.64
C MET A 499 -21.19 -12.82 -16.44
N PHE A 500 -19.96 -13.01 -16.01
CA PHE A 500 -19.02 -13.95 -16.64
C PHE A 500 -19.38 -15.40 -16.33
N ALA A 501 -19.65 -16.19 -17.36
CA ALA A 501 -20.11 -17.56 -17.26
C ALA A 501 -19.06 -18.56 -17.79
N PRO A 502 -18.91 -19.74 -17.15
CA PRO A 502 -17.91 -20.74 -17.52
C PRO A 502 -18.30 -21.57 -18.76
N PHE A 503 -19.35 -21.17 -19.49
CA PHE A 503 -19.92 -21.87 -20.64
C PHE A 503 -20.22 -20.88 -21.78
N ASN A 504 -20.37 -21.41 -22.99
CA ASN A 504 -20.53 -20.64 -24.22
C ASN A 504 -21.81 -20.96 -25.00
N ASP A 505 -22.74 -21.70 -24.41
CA ASP A 505 -24.01 -21.97 -25.07
C ASP A 505 -24.82 -20.66 -25.13
N ASP A 506 -24.93 -20.08 -26.33
CA ASP A 506 -25.62 -18.82 -26.57
C ASP A 506 -27.09 -18.88 -26.14
N ALA A 507 -27.76 -20.03 -26.28
CA ALA A 507 -29.15 -20.18 -25.84
C ALA A 507 -29.26 -20.13 -24.31
N VAL A 508 -28.26 -20.63 -23.58
CA VAL A 508 -28.19 -20.53 -22.12
C VAL A 508 -27.82 -19.11 -21.69
N LEU A 509 -26.81 -18.50 -22.31
CA LEU A 509 -26.37 -17.13 -22.01
C LEU A 509 -27.50 -16.11 -22.24
N ASN A 510 -28.26 -16.26 -23.33
CA ASN A 510 -29.39 -15.39 -23.63
C ASN A 510 -30.54 -15.56 -22.62
N LYS A 511 -30.75 -16.76 -22.06
CA LYS A 511 -31.75 -16.97 -20.99
C LYS A 511 -31.35 -16.36 -19.65
N ILE A 512 -30.04 -16.27 -19.37
CA ILE A 512 -29.52 -15.62 -18.17
C ILE A 512 -29.51 -14.10 -18.33
N SER A 513 -29.33 -13.61 -19.56
CA SER A 513 -29.32 -12.19 -19.87
C SER A 513 -30.74 -11.62 -19.80
N ILE A 514 -31.05 -10.88 -18.75
CA ILE A 514 -32.40 -10.39 -18.45
C ILE A 514 -32.36 -8.93 -18.00
N SER A 515 -33.45 -8.22 -18.22
CA SER A 515 -33.69 -6.88 -17.68
C SER A 515 -34.88 -6.92 -16.73
N LYS A 516 -34.72 -6.37 -15.53
CA LYS A 516 -35.77 -6.33 -14.52
C LYS A 516 -35.76 -5.00 -13.79
N MET A 517 -36.96 -4.43 -13.63
CA MET A 517 -37.16 -3.28 -12.75
C MET A 517 -37.25 -3.78 -11.30
N ILE A 518 -36.33 -3.31 -10.45
CA ILE A 518 -36.29 -3.63 -9.01
C ILE A 518 -36.14 -2.31 -8.26
N ASN A 519 -37.09 -2.01 -7.36
CA ASN A 519 -37.10 -0.78 -6.56
C ASN A 519 -36.90 0.51 -7.40
N ASN A 520 -37.58 0.64 -8.53
CA ASN A 520 -37.46 1.77 -9.49
C ASN A 520 -36.08 1.93 -10.16
N VAL A 521 -35.21 0.92 -10.06
CA VAL A 521 -33.96 0.84 -10.81
C VAL A 521 -34.11 -0.20 -11.92
N ASN A 522 -33.68 0.13 -13.14
CA ASN A 522 -33.53 -0.87 -14.19
C ASN A 522 -32.24 -1.68 -13.95
N VAL A 523 -32.36 -2.96 -13.65
CA VAL A 523 -31.21 -3.86 -13.44
C VAL A 523 -31.12 -4.81 -14.63
N ASN A 524 -30.03 -4.70 -15.38
CA ASN A 524 -29.74 -5.59 -16.50
C ASN A 524 -28.71 -6.63 -16.11
N VAL A 525 -28.81 -7.83 -16.65
CA VAL A 525 -27.78 -8.86 -16.62
C VAL A 525 -27.38 -9.15 -18.06
N VAL A 526 -26.09 -9.08 -18.35
CA VAL A 526 -25.52 -9.55 -19.62
C VAL A 526 -24.58 -10.69 -19.32
N ALA A 527 -24.96 -11.90 -19.74
CA ALA A 527 -24.14 -13.09 -19.57
C ALA A 527 -23.05 -13.16 -20.65
N ILE A 528 -21.81 -13.36 -20.24
CA ILE A 528 -20.62 -13.33 -21.08
C ILE A 528 -19.89 -14.67 -20.95
N GLY A 529 -19.84 -15.45 -22.04
CA GLY A 529 -19.18 -16.75 -22.07
C GLY A 529 -17.65 -16.67 -22.04
N GLN A 530 -17.01 -17.60 -21.34
CA GLN A 530 -15.56 -17.65 -21.11
C GLN A 530 -14.83 -18.86 -21.73
N GLY A 531 -15.47 -19.63 -22.62
CA GLY A 531 -14.94 -20.92 -23.11
C GLY A 531 -14.33 -20.94 -24.51
#